data_AF-A0AA47I6P8-F1
#
_entry.id   AF-A0AA47I6P8-F1
#
_cell.length_a   1.000
_cell.length_b   1.000
_cell.length_c   1.000
_cell.angle_alpha   90.00
_cell.angle_beta   90.00
_cell.angle_gamma   90.00
#
_symmetry.space_group_name_H-M   'P 1'
#
loop_
_entity.id
_entity.type
_entity.pdbx_description
1 polymer ?
#
loop_
_entity_poly.entity_id
_entity_poly.type
_entity_poly.pdbx_seq_one_letter_code
_entity_poly.pdbx_strand_id
1 'polypeptide(L)'
;MKSTSLKMKILSGMLSAGIAFSGTSLAFATDNNIENEKVVTNIKFKHSSSNKKVDTAQRAEMKATLQIVIKESVNSNIITKAEGDKVLEYVSVKSEKKHKECEKGKCDGKKGGLFNDLVTEGILTKDKSEALREKMYVKRTEIKTVELKNGLKGLVDDKVITIEQSNKVQDIMMERQTQRKEIYKKMQNMSQKERQEYVKKMDSTKASPMKVLIDNGTITKEQEAKIQQVLPHHGHHHK
;
A
#
# COMPACT_ATOMS: atom_id res chain seq x y z
N MET A 1 -0.16 33.19 -48.52
CA MET A 1 1.10 32.41 -48.55
C MET A 1 1.98 32.83 -47.38
N LYS A 2 2.73 31.87 -46.84
CA LYS A 2 3.78 31.95 -45.80
C LYS A 2 3.35 31.79 -44.34
N SER A 3 3.27 30.51 -43.98
CA SER A 3 3.54 29.94 -42.66
C SER A 3 4.99 30.21 -42.21
N THR A 4 5.20 30.49 -40.94
CA THR A 4 6.51 30.36 -40.28
C THR A 4 6.36 29.63 -38.95
N SER A 5 6.80 28.37 -38.96
CA SER A 5 7.05 27.49 -37.83
C SER A 5 8.14 28.04 -36.92
N LEU A 6 7.94 28.08 -35.60
CA LEU A 6 9.04 28.21 -34.64
C LEU A 6 9.40 26.85 -34.05
N LYS A 7 10.70 26.57 -34.20
CA LYS A 7 11.38 25.31 -33.95
C LYS A 7 11.62 25.08 -32.46
N MET A 8 11.50 23.81 -32.06
CA MET A 8 12.05 23.23 -30.83
C MET A 8 13.51 23.67 -30.61
N LYS A 9 13.83 24.04 -29.37
CA LYS A 9 15.20 24.00 -28.85
C LYS A 9 15.24 22.95 -27.74
N ILE A 10 15.89 21.84 -28.05
CA ILE A 10 16.27 20.78 -27.11
C ILE A 10 17.42 21.35 -26.27
N LEU A 11 17.19 21.55 -24.97
CA LEU A 11 18.25 21.86 -24.02
C LEU A 11 18.68 20.55 -23.37
N SER A 12 19.71 19.94 -23.96
CA SER A 12 20.54 18.92 -23.32
C SER A 12 21.31 19.59 -22.18
N GLY A 13 21.09 19.12 -20.96
CA GLY A 13 21.72 19.63 -19.74
C GLY A 13 22.07 18.47 -18.81
N MET A 14 23.08 17.70 -19.23
CA MET A 14 23.77 16.70 -18.44
C MET A 14 24.57 17.42 -17.35
N LEU A 15 24.24 17.18 -16.07
CA LEU A 15 25.09 17.58 -14.95
C LEU A 15 25.21 16.42 -13.97
N SER A 16 26.22 15.61 -14.27
CA SER A 16 26.81 14.59 -13.42
C SER A 16 27.36 15.26 -12.16
N ALA A 17 26.67 15.09 -11.03
CA ALA A 17 27.24 15.34 -9.71
C ALA A 17 27.42 13.99 -9.02
N GLY A 18 28.66 13.49 -9.05
CA GLY A 18 29.07 12.29 -8.34
C GLY A 18 29.02 12.52 -6.84
N ILE A 19 28.24 11.70 -6.13
CA ILE A 19 28.40 11.52 -4.70
C ILE A 19 29.25 10.27 -4.52
N ALA A 20 30.50 10.49 -4.15
CA ALA A 20 31.38 9.47 -3.61
C ALA A 20 30.80 9.01 -2.27
N PHE A 21 30.09 7.88 -2.26
CA PHE A 21 29.86 7.11 -1.05
C PHE A 21 31.15 6.35 -0.75
N SER A 22 31.96 6.92 0.15
CA SER A 22 33.03 6.21 0.83
C SER A 22 32.43 5.02 1.59
N GLY A 23 33.00 3.85 1.31
CA GLY A 23 32.49 2.57 1.77
C GLY A 23 32.76 2.30 3.24
N THR A 24 31.78 1.67 3.87
CA THR A 24 31.99 0.62 4.86
C THR A 24 31.23 -0.60 4.37
N SER A 25 31.99 -1.54 3.81
CA SER A 25 31.49 -2.82 3.30
C SER A 25 31.02 -3.69 4.47
N LEU A 26 29.72 -3.81 4.69
CA LEU A 26 29.16 -4.95 5.41
C LEU A 26 28.95 -6.07 4.39
N ALA A 27 29.92 -6.98 4.33
CA ALA A 27 29.79 -8.24 3.62
C ALA A 27 28.78 -9.12 4.37
N PHE A 28 27.59 -9.32 3.82
CA PHE A 28 26.73 -10.43 4.21
C PHE A 28 27.12 -11.64 3.36
N ALA A 29 27.75 -12.62 4.02
CA ALA A 29 28.02 -13.92 3.46
C ALA A 29 26.70 -14.60 3.06
N THR A 30 26.70 -15.13 1.84
CA THR A 30 25.66 -15.99 1.31
C THR A 30 25.86 -17.40 1.86
N ASP A 31 25.15 -17.74 2.94
CA ASP A 31 24.92 -19.14 3.28
C ASP A 31 23.57 -19.57 2.68
N ASN A 32 23.68 -20.36 1.63
CA ASN A 32 22.57 -21.10 1.05
C ASN A 32 22.11 -22.15 2.08
N ASN A 33 20.93 -21.94 2.65
CA ASN A 33 20.11 -23.06 3.11
C ASN A 33 18.66 -22.80 2.71
N ILE A 34 18.36 -23.24 1.49
CA ILE A 34 17.02 -23.35 0.93
C ILE A 34 16.37 -24.56 1.62
N GLU A 35 15.61 -24.32 2.67
CA GLU A 35 14.45 -25.15 3.06
C GLU A 35 13.48 -24.29 3.88
N ASN A 36 12.67 -23.46 3.20
CA ASN A 36 11.34 -23.03 3.66
C ASN A 36 10.57 -22.32 2.53
N GLU A 37 10.61 -22.90 1.33
CA GLU A 37 9.87 -22.40 0.17
C GLU A 37 8.64 -23.31 -0.09
N LYS A 38 7.76 -23.44 0.91
CA LYS A 38 6.45 -24.11 0.74
C LYS A 38 5.36 -23.53 1.64
N VAL A 39 5.25 -22.22 1.80
CA VAL A 39 3.98 -21.60 2.24
C VAL A 39 3.86 -20.23 1.59
N VAL A 40 3.22 -20.15 0.42
CA VAL A 40 2.29 -19.11 -0.09
C VAL A 40 2.22 -19.27 -1.61
N THR A 41 1.76 -20.42 -2.08
CA THR A 41 1.36 -20.60 -3.49
C THR A 41 0.07 -21.39 -3.47
N ASN A 42 -1.04 -20.75 -3.06
CA ASN A 42 -2.42 -21.20 -3.35
C ASN A 42 -3.47 -20.24 -2.75
N ILE A 43 -3.31 -18.93 -2.92
CA ILE A 43 -4.46 -18.03 -2.77
C ILE A 43 -5.06 -17.85 -4.17
N LYS A 44 -6.04 -18.69 -4.51
CA LYS A 44 -6.90 -18.46 -5.67
C LYS A 44 -7.84 -17.30 -5.34
N PHE A 45 -7.48 -16.10 -5.78
CA PHE A 45 -8.37 -14.94 -5.73
C PHE A 45 -9.50 -15.12 -6.75
N LYS A 46 -10.69 -15.49 -6.26
CA LYS A 46 -11.92 -15.48 -7.08
C LYS A 46 -12.46 -14.05 -7.12
N HIS A 47 -12.36 -13.42 -8.29
CA HIS A 47 -13.10 -12.20 -8.61
C HIS A 47 -14.59 -12.56 -8.71
N SER A 48 -15.42 -12.12 -7.76
CA SER A 48 -16.86 -12.37 -7.79
C SER A 48 -17.63 -11.13 -7.32
N SER A 49 -18.22 -10.43 -8.29
CA SER A 49 -19.19 -9.35 -8.08
C SER A 49 -20.46 -9.86 -7.39
N SER A 50 -20.58 -9.67 -6.07
CA SER A 50 -21.88 -9.56 -5.37
C SER A 50 -21.74 -8.94 -3.97
N ASN A 51 -22.54 -7.91 -3.71
CA ASN A 51 -22.39 -6.87 -2.69
C ASN A 51 -22.45 -7.27 -1.19
N LYS A 52 -22.56 -8.55 -0.83
CA LYS A 52 -22.46 -9.01 0.59
C LYS A 52 -21.24 -9.88 0.88
N LYS A 53 -20.62 -10.49 -0.13
CA LYS A 53 -19.48 -11.41 0.04
C LYS A 53 -18.13 -10.67 0.11
N VAL A 54 -18.07 -9.46 -0.45
CA VAL A 54 -16.84 -8.64 -0.53
C VAL A 54 -16.39 -8.12 0.85
N ASP A 55 -17.32 -7.70 1.72
CA ASP A 55 -17.00 -7.22 3.07
C ASP A 55 -16.44 -8.36 3.95
N THR A 56 -17.00 -9.56 3.86
CA THR A 56 -16.52 -10.73 4.62
C THR A 56 -15.14 -11.19 4.14
N ALA A 57 -14.90 -11.22 2.81
CA ALA A 57 -13.61 -11.61 2.23
C ALA A 57 -12.51 -10.62 2.61
N GLN A 58 -12.76 -9.32 2.48
CA GLN A 58 -11.80 -8.27 2.82
C GLN A 58 -11.47 -8.26 4.32
N ARG A 59 -12.45 -8.53 5.20
CA ARG A 59 -12.20 -8.70 6.64
C ARG A 59 -11.37 -9.94 6.94
N ALA A 60 -11.63 -11.05 6.24
CA ALA A 60 -10.85 -12.28 6.40
C ALA A 60 -9.39 -12.07 5.94
N GLU A 61 -9.16 -11.42 4.80
CA GLU A 61 -7.83 -11.04 4.32
C GLU A 61 -7.10 -10.13 5.32
N MET A 62 -7.83 -9.18 5.89
CA MET A 62 -7.29 -8.27 6.90
C MET A 62 -6.86 -9.00 8.16
N LYS A 63 -7.68 -9.95 8.62
CA LYS A 63 -7.40 -10.80 9.78
C LYS A 63 -6.21 -11.71 9.51
N ALA A 64 -6.14 -12.33 8.34
CA ALA A 64 -5.03 -13.19 7.93
C ALA A 64 -3.71 -12.41 7.85
N THR A 65 -3.74 -11.21 7.26
CA THR A 65 -2.57 -10.32 7.21
C THR A 65 -2.09 -9.96 8.62
N LEU A 66 -3.01 -9.64 9.52
CA LEU A 66 -2.65 -9.34 10.91
C LEU A 66 -2.04 -10.54 11.63
N GLN A 67 -2.58 -11.74 11.44
CA GLN A 67 -2.01 -12.97 12.00
C GLN A 67 -0.58 -13.22 11.51
N ILE A 68 -0.33 -13.04 10.22
CA ILE A 68 1.01 -13.16 9.64
C ILE A 68 1.96 -12.15 10.29
N VAL A 69 1.55 -10.89 10.38
CA VAL A 69 2.39 -9.83 10.95
C VAL A 69 2.65 -10.05 12.44
N ILE A 70 1.68 -10.54 13.20
CA ILE A 70 1.88 -10.89 14.62
C ILE A 70 2.91 -12.01 14.73
N LYS A 71 2.79 -13.08 13.93
CA LYS A 71 3.76 -14.18 13.91
C LYS A 71 5.18 -13.69 13.58
N GLU A 72 5.33 -12.87 12.53
CA GLU A 72 6.61 -12.28 12.15
C GLU A 72 7.16 -11.34 13.24
N SER A 73 6.29 -10.60 13.94
CA SER A 73 6.66 -9.67 15.00
C SER A 73 7.09 -10.38 16.29
N VAL A 74 6.51 -11.55 16.60
CA VAL A 74 6.97 -12.43 17.68
C VAL A 74 8.34 -13.01 17.34
N ASN A 75 8.51 -13.53 16.13
CA ASN A 75 9.78 -14.12 15.69
C ASN A 75 10.93 -13.09 15.65
N SER A 76 10.63 -11.83 15.37
CA SER A 76 11.61 -10.74 15.36
C SER A 76 11.73 -10.01 16.71
N ASN A 77 11.14 -10.54 17.78
CA ASN A 77 11.18 -9.99 19.14
C ASN A 77 10.66 -8.55 19.26
N ILE A 78 9.80 -8.09 18.34
CA ILE A 78 9.13 -6.78 18.43
C ILE A 78 8.06 -6.83 19.53
N ILE A 79 7.35 -7.96 19.61
CA ILE A 79 6.38 -8.27 20.66
C ILE A 79 6.67 -9.66 21.21
N THR A 80 6.23 -9.93 22.43
CA THR A 80 6.26 -11.28 23.01
C THR A 80 5.11 -12.12 22.47
N LYS A 81 5.23 -13.45 22.61
CA LYS A 81 4.13 -14.37 22.28
C LYS A 81 2.84 -14.03 23.04
N ALA A 82 2.95 -13.75 24.34
CA ALA A 82 1.80 -13.39 25.17
C ALA A 82 1.13 -12.07 24.74
N GLU A 83 1.92 -11.07 24.33
CA GLU A 83 1.38 -9.83 23.74
C GLU A 83 0.69 -10.11 22.40
N GLY A 84 1.28 -10.93 21.53
CA GLY A 84 0.69 -11.34 20.25
C GLY A 84 -0.65 -12.05 20.41
N ASP A 85 -0.76 -12.96 21.36
CA ASP A 85 -1.99 -13.70 21.66
C ASP A 85 -3.10 -12.75 22.15
N LYS A 86 -2.77 -11.81 23.05
CA LYS A 86 -3.71 -10.76 23.51
C LYS A 86 -4.19 -9.86 22.38
N VAL A 87 -3.33 -9.51 21.42
CA VAL A 87 -3.73 -8.72 20.25
C VAL A 87 -4.74 -9.49 19.38
N LEU A 88 -4.51 -10.79 19.15
CA LEU A 88 -5.42 -11.64 18.37
C LEU A 88 -6.78 -11.82 19.06
N GLU A 89 -6.77 -11.99 20.38
CA GLU A 89 -7.97 -12.06 21.20
C GLU A 89 -8.75 -10.74 21.12
N TYR A 90 -8.08 -9.61 21.36
CA TYR A 90 -8.69 -8.28 21.31
C TYR A 90 -9.40 -8.02 19.98
N VAL A 91 -8.75 -8.35 18.85
CA VAL A 91 -9.34 -8.16 17.52
C VAL A 91 -10.55 -9.06 17.30
N SER A 92 -10.51 -10.30 17.80
CA SER A 92 -11.64 -11.23 17.68
C SER A 92 -12.85 -10.72 18.46
N VAL A 93 -12.66 -10.36 19.74
CA VAL A 93 -13.74 -9.82 20.60
C VAL A 93 -14.28 -8.49 20.09
N LYS A 94 -13.42 -7.57 19.61
CA LYS A 94 -13.86 -6.28 19.07
C LYS A 94 -14.65 -6.44 17.76
N SER A 95 -14.34 -7.45 16.95
CA SER A 95 -15.09 -7.72 15.71
C SER A 95 -16.52 -8.24 15.97
N GLU A 96 -16.76 -8.83 17.14
CA GLU A 96 -18.07 -9.35 17.57
C GLU A 96 -18.92 -8.26 18.25
N LYS A 97 -18.27 -7.30 18.93
CA LYS A 97 -18.92 -6.08 19.42
C LYS A 97 -19.24 -5.18 18.22
N LYS A 98 -20.37 -5.42 17.55
CA LYS A 98 -20.99 -4.43 16.66
C LYS A 98 -20.94 -3.07 17.35
N HIS A 99 -20.55 -2.03 16.62
CA HIS A 99 -20.68 -0.65 17.06
C HIS A 99 -22.15 -0.39 17.47
N LYS A 100 -22.51 -0.66 18.73
CA LYS A 100 -23.85 -0.40 19.27
C LYS A 100 -24.08 1.10 19.52
N GLU A 101 -23.04 1.92 19.39
CA GLU A 101 -23.05 3.38 19.61
C GLU A 101 -22.57 4.15 18.36
N CYS A 102 -23.08 3.80 17.19
CA CYS A 102 -22.96 4.70 16.03
C CYS A 102 -24.36 5.15 15.64
N GLU A 103 -24.87 6.18 16.33
CA GLU A 103 -26.03 6.90 15.84
C GLU A 103 -25.64 7.75 14.63
N LYS A 104 -26.42 7.63 13.54
CA LYS A 104 -26.33 8.53 12.36
C LYS A 104 -24.95 8.63 11.70
N GLY A 105 -24.17 7.53 11.72
CA GLY A 105 -22.89 7.45 11.02
C GLY A 105 -21.74 8.26 11.65
N LYS A 106 -21.94 8.78 12.88
CA LYS A 106 -20.86 9.34 13.69
C LYS A 106 -20.64 8.42 14.87
N CYS A 107 -19.48 7.78 14.88
CA CYS A 107 -19.06 6.97 16.01
C CYS A 107 -18.28 7.89 16.95
N ASP A 108 -18.82 8.17 18.13
CA ASP A 108 -18.21 9.02 19.16
C ASP A 108 -17.17 8.28 20.02
N GLY A 109 -16.81 7.06 19.63
CA GLY A 109 -15.65 6.39 20.20
C GLY A 109 -14.39 7.23 19.98
N LYS A 110 -13.51 7.27 20.99
CA LYS A 110 -12.15 7.84 20.85
C LYS A 110 -11.61 7.42 19.48
N LYS A 111 -11.18 8.38 18.66
CA LYS A 111 -10.64 8.18 17.30
C LYS A 111 -9.31 7.38 17.32
N GLY A 112 -9.31 6.19 17.89
CA GLY A 112 -8.22 5.25 17.92
C GLY A 112 -8.50 4.14 16.91
N GLY A 113 -7.66 4.03 15.89
CA GLY A 113 -7.61 2.78 15.14
C GLY A 113 -7.09 1.65 16.04
N LEU A 114 -7.21 0.40 15.60
CA LEU A 114 -6.79 -0.81 16.32
C LEU A 114 -5.55 -0.61 17.23
N PHE A 115 -4.46 -0.11 16.64
CA PHE A 115 -3.18 0.09 17.33
C PHE A 115 -3.23 1.08 18.50
N ASN A 116 -4.04 2.14 18.41
CA ASN A 116 -4.20 3.08 19.53
C ASN A 116 -4.99 2.44 20.67
N ASP A 117 -5.94 1.57 20.34
CA ASP A 117 -6.68 0.84 21.36
C ASP A 117 -5.77 -0.14 22.09
N LEU A 118 -4.90 -0.86 21.37
CA LEU A 118 -3.93 -1.77 22.00
C LEU A 118 -3.02 -1.07 23.03
N VAL A 119 -2.72 0.22 22.81
CA VAL A 119 -1.97 1.04 23.79
C VAL A 119 -2.86 1.46 24.96
N THR A 120 -4.08 1.90 24.67
CA THR A 120 -5.04 2.36 25.69
C THR A 120 -5.43 1.24 26.65
N GLU A 121 -5.57 0.02 26.14
CA GLU A 121 -5.88 -1.20 26.90
C GLU A 121 -4.62 -1.80 27.59
N GLY A 122 -3.45 -1.18 27.43
CA GLY A 122 -2.20 -1.67 28.02
C GLY A 122 -1.72 -3.01 27.47
N ILE A 123 -2.21 -3.44 26.31
CA ILE A 123 -1.80 -4.68 25.65
C ILE A 123 -0.39 -4.52 25.06
N LEU A 124 -0.10 -3.35 24.50
CA LEU A 124 1.21 -3.00 23.95
C LEU A 124 1.67 -1.64 24.48
N THR A 125 2.98 -1.45 24.59
CA THR A 125 3.56 -0.11 24.74
C THR A 125 3.36 0.68 23.44
N LYS A 126 3.49 2.01 23.53
CA LYS A 126 3.39 2.91 22.36
C LYS A 126 4.35 2.48 21.25
N ASP A 127 5.61 2.24 21.59
CA ASP A 127 6.67 1.89 20.63
C ASP A 127 6.39 0.56 19.94
N LYS A 128 5.97 -0.47 20.69
CA LYS A 128 5.60 -1.78 20.13
C LYS A 128 4.39 -1.67 19.20
N SER A 129 3.41 -0.86 19.58
CA SER A 129 2.22 -0.62 18.76
C SER A 129 2.54 0.12 17.45
N GLU A 130 3.45 1.11 17.50
CA GLU A 130 3.93 1.81 16.32
C GLU A 130 4.75 0.91 15.40
N ALA A 131 5.66 0.08 15.96
CA ALA A 131 6.41 -0.91 15.20
C ALA A 131 5.50 -1.94 14.51
N LEU A 132 4.48 -2.45 15.22
CA LEU A 132 3.51 -3.39 14.66
C LEU A 132 2.67 -2.73 13.56
N ARG A 133 2.31 -1.46 13.72
CA ARG A 133 1.61 -0.66 12.68
C ARG A 133 2.46 -0.50 11.43
N GLU A 134 3.76 -0.24 11.57
CA GLU A 134 4.68 -0.15 10.43
C GLU A 134 4.82 -1.51 9.73
N LYS A 135 4.99 -2.61 10.47
CA LYS A 135 5.01 -3.96 9.90
C LYS A 135 3.72 -4.29 9.13
N MET A 136 2.56 -3.92 9.67
CA MET A 136 1.29 -4.06 8.98
C MET A 136 1.20 -3.25 7.69
N TYR A 137 1.75 -2.03 7.68
CA TYR A 137 1.83 -1.21 6.47
C TYR A 137 2.73 -1.84 5.40
N VAL A 138 3.92 -2.32 5.81
CA VAL A 138 4.88 -2.98 4.91
C VAL A 138 4.27 -4.26 4.33
N LYS A 139 3.66 -5.12 5.16
CA LYS A 139 3.10 -6.38 4.67
C LYS A 139 1.97 -6.19 3.67
N ARG A 140 1.06 -5.24 3.95
CA ARG A 140 -0.01 -4.89 2.99
C ARG A 140 0.55 -4.29 1.70
N THR A 141 1.66 -3.57 1.79
CA THR A 141 2.35 -3.03 0.63
C THR A 141 2.89 -4.16 -0.24
N GLU A 142 3.61 -5.11 0.35
CA GLU A 142 4.14 -6.29 -0.35
C GLU A 142 3.04 -7.09 -1.04
N ILE A 143 1.95 -7.40 -0.34
CA ILE A 143 0.80 -8.14 -0.91
C ILE A 143 0.26 -7.42 -2.15
N LYS A 144 0.02 -6.11 -2.05
CA LYS A 144 -0.46 -5.31 -3.18
C LYS A 144 0.52 -5.24 -4.34
N THR A 145 1.82 -5.18 -4.05
CA THR A 145 2.84 -5.19 -5.09
C THR A 145 2.85 -6.53 -5.83
N VAL A 146 2.71 -7.65 -5.12
CA VAL A 146 2.59 -8.98 -5.73
C VAL A 146 1.31 -9.09 -6.56
N GLU A 147 0.16 -8.65 -6.04
CA GLU A 147 -1.11 -8.63 -6.76
C GLU A 147 -1.04 -7.78 -8.03
N LEU A 148 -0.47 -6.59 -7.94
CA LEU A 148 -0.24 -5.71 -9.10
C LEU A 148 0.62 -6.39 -10.15
N LYS A 149 1.77 -6.97 -9.74
CA LYS A 149 2.67 -7.66 -10.67
C LYS A 149 1.99 -8.82 -11.38
N ASN A 150 1.23 -9.63 -10.64
CA ASN A 150 0.49 -10.76 -11.21
C ASN A 150 -0.61 -10.29 -12.18
N GLY A 151 -1.34 -9.24 -11.81
CA GLY A 151 -2.36 -8.63 -12.64
C GLY A 151 -1.80 -8.07 -13.96
N LEU A 152 -0.70 -7.32 -13.88
CA LEU A 152 -0.02 -6.78 -15.06
C LEU A 152 0.59 -7.88 -15.93
N LYS A 153 1.15 -8.93 -15.32
CA LYS A 153 1.63 -10.10 -16.07
C LYS A 153 0.52 -10.73 -16.90
N GLY A 154 -0.69 -10.88 -16.34
CA GLY A 154 -1.84 -11.37 -17.10
C GLY A 154 -2.15 -10.50 -18.33
N LEU A 155 -2.10 -9.18 -18.20
CA LEU A 155 -2.30 -8.26 -19.33
C LEU A 155 -1.20 -8.32 -20.39
N VAL A 156 0.05 -8.63 -19.98
CA VAL A 156 1.16 -8.87 -20.92
C VAL A 156 0.95 -10.19 -21.67
N ASP A 157 0.58 -11.25 -20.96
CA ASP A 157 0.34 -12.57 -21.54
C ASP A 157 -0.86 -12.51 -22.53
N ASP A 158 -1.89 -11.74 -22.21
CA ASP A 158 -3.04 -11.43 -23.08
C ASP A 158 -2.73 -10.44 -24.22
N LYS A 159 -1.48 -9.95 -24.31
CA LYS A 159 -1.01 -8.95 -25.30
C LYS A 159 -1.78 -7.63 -25.27
N VAL A 160 -2.44 -7.31 -24.16
CA VAL A 160 -3.14 -6.03 -23.96
C VAL A 160 -2.12 -4.90 -23.77
N ILE A 161 -1.02 -5.18 -23.07
CA ILE A 161 0.10 -4.25 -22.86
C ILE A 161 1.43 -4.96 -23.15
N THR A 162 2.49 -4.19 -23.40
CA THR A 162 3.85 -4.72 -23.52
C THR A 162 4.51 -4.89 -22.15
N ILE A 163 5.60 -5.65 -22.11
CA ILE A 163 6.45 -5.77 -20.90
C ILE A 163 6.96 -4.37 -20.45
N GLU A 164 7.36 -3.52 -21.40
CA GLU A 164 7.82 -2.16 -21.09
C GLU A 164 6.69 -1.29 -20.49
N GLN A 165 5.48 -1.38 -21.03
CA GLN A 165 4.30 -0.69 -20.48
C GLN A 165 3.98 -1.19 -19.06
N SER A 166 4.02 -2.51 -18.85
CA SER A 166 3.85 -3.12 -17.53
C SER A 166 4.85 -2.59 -16.51
N ASN A 167 6.14 -2.52 -16.88
CA ASN A 167 7.19 -2.00 -16.00
C ASN A 167 6.94 -0.53 -15.65
N LYS A 168 6.59 0.33 -16.62
CA LYS A 168 6.26 1.74 -16.36
C LYS A 168 5.04 1.91 -15.45
N VAL A 169 4.02 1.06 -15.59
CA VAL A 169 2.87 1.05 -14.68
C VAL A 169 3.29 0.66 -13.26
N GLN A 170 4.15 -0.35 -13.12
CA GLN A 170 4.66 -0.77 -11.82
C GLN A 170 5.46 0.35 -11.15
N ASP A 171 6.37 0.99 -11.88
CA ASP A 171 7.25 2.04 -11.37
C ASP A 171 6.46 3.22 -10.83
N ILE A 172 5.50 3.74 -11.62
CA ILE A 172 4.70 4.90 -11.19
C ILE A 172 3.78 4.56 -10.00
N MET A 173 3.33 3.31 -9.88
CA MET A 173 2.53 2.86 -8.74
C MET A 173 3.38 2.76 -7.47
N MET A 174 4.60 2.24 -7.58
CA MET A 174 5.56 2.18 -6.48
C MET A 174 5.97 3.58 -6.04
N GLU A 175 6.22 4.50 -6.97
CA GLU A 175 6.50 5.91 -6.65
C GLU A 175 5.34 6.55 -5.89
N ARG A 176 4.09 6.36 -6.35
CA ARG A 176 2.91 6.89 -5.66
C ARG A 176 2.76 6.30 -4.25
N GLN A 177 3.16 5.05 -4.04
CA GLN A 177 3.13 4.42 -2.73
C GLN A 177 4.19 5.02 -1.79
N THR A 178 5.40 5.25 -2.27
CA THR A 178 6.47 5.93 -1.52
C THR A 178 6.02 7.33 -1.11
N GLN A 179 5.47 8.12 -2.05
CA GLN A 179 4.92 9.45 -1.74
C GLN A 179 3.81 9.38 -0.68
N ARG A 180 2.91 8.39 -0.76
CA ARG A 180 1.86 8.18 0.27
C ARG A 180 2.44 7.83 1.64
N LYS A 181 3.53 7.04 1.70
CA LYS A 181 4.23 6.72 2.95
C LYS A 181 4.80 7.98 3.60
N GLU A 182 5.44 8.84 2.82
CA GLU A 182 6.00 10.09 3.31
C GLU A 182 4.94 11.07 3.78
N ILE A 183 3.85 11.21 3.02
CA ILE A 183 2.68 12.00 3.41
C ILE A 183 2.11 11.51 4.73
N TYR A 184 1.96 10.18 4.88
CA TYR A 184 1.51 9.58 6.13
C TYR A 184 2.41 9.95 7.31
N LYS A 185 3.74 9.82 7.16
CA LYS A 185 4.71 10.20 8.20
C LYS A 185 4.60 11.69 8.58
N LYS A 186 4.51 12.58 7.60
CA LYS A 186 4.34 14.04 7.84
C LYS A 186 3.05 14.34 8.61
N MET A 187 1.96 13.65 8.29
CA MET A 187 0.67 13.86 8.93
C MET A 187 0.60 13.35 10.38
N GLN A 188 1.46 12.40 10.80
CA GLN A 188 1.38 11.80 12.14
C GLN A 188 1.44 12.87 13.25
N ASN A 189 2.27 13.90 13.08
CA ASN A 189 2.51 14.95 14.07
C ASN A 189 1.61 16.18 13.90
N MET A 190 0.83 16.26 12.82
CA MET A 190 -0.05 17.39 12.54
C MET A 190 -1.37 17.29 13.33
N SER A 191 -1.89 18.42 13.79
CA SER A 191 -3.25 18.57 14.31
C SER A 191 -4.30 18.30 13.22
N GLN A 192 -5.56 18.11 13.62
CA GLN A 192 -6.64 17.84 12.66
C GLN A 192 -6.81 19.00 11.65
N LYS A 193 -6.68 20.25 12.09
CA LYS A 193 -6.81 21.43 11.22
C LYS A 193 -5.66 21.50 10.21
N GLU A 194 -4.43 21.29 10.68
CA GLU A 194 -3.23 21.27 9.82
C GLU A 194 -3.29 20.14 8.80
N ARG A 195 -3.77 18.94 9.18
CA ARG A 195 -3.98 17.82 8.25
C ARG A 195 -4.96 18.19 7.13
N GLN A 196 -6.09 18.83 7.48
CA GLN A 196 -7.09 19.24 6.50
C GLN A 196 -6.53 20.25 5.50
N GLU A 197 -5.78 21.24 5.99
CA GLU A 197 -5.14 22.24 5.14
C GLU A 197 -4.04 21.62 4.26
N TYR A 198 -3.25 20.69 4.81
CA TYR A 198 -2.20 19.98 4.08
C TYR A 198 -2.76 19.14 2.93
N VAL A 199 -3.82 18.35 3.20
CA VAL A 199 -4.46 17.50 2.18
C VAL A 199 -5.10 18.36 1.08
N LYS A 200 -5.81 19.44 1.42
CA LYS A 200 -6.41 20.35 0.44
C LYS A 200 -5.37 20.93 -0.53
N LYS A 201 -4.18 21.29 -0.03
CA LYS A 201 -3.07 21.81 -0.86
C LYS A 201 -2.45 20.73 -1.77
N MET A 202 -2.43 19.47 -1.33
CA MET A 202 -1.91 18.37 -2.13
C MET A 202 -2.88 17.88 -3.21
N ASP A 203 -4.18 17.80 -2.91
CA ASP A 203 -5.17 17.25 -3.84
C ASP A 203 -5.34 18.12 -5.10
N SER A 204 -5.15 19.43 -4.99
CA SER A 204 -5.28 20.36 -6.12
C SER A 204 -4.16 20.26 -7.17
N THR A 205 -3.06 19.56 -6.87
CA THR A 205 -1.85 19.54 -7.72
C THR A 205 -1.51 18.17 -8.28
N LYS A 206 -2.23 17.11 -7.88
CA LYS A 206 -1.78 15.74 -8.13
C LYS A 206 -2.50 15.07 -9.31
N ALA A 207 -1.79 14.91 -10.41
CA ALA A 207 -2.23 14.04 -11.51
C ALA A 207 -2.28 12.57 -11.05
N SER A 208 -3.27 11.81 -11.55
CA SER A 208 -3.32 10.36 -11.38
C SER A 208 -2.17 9.70 -12.16
N PRO A 209 -1.50 8.65 -11.66
CA PRO A 209 -0.50 7.90 -12.40
C PRO A 209 -0.96 7.45 -13.77
N MET A 210 -2.21 6.97 -13.89
CA MET A 210 -2.75 6.54 -15.18
C MET A 210 -2.85 7.71 -16.16
N LYS A 211 -3.28 8.89 -15.67
CA LYS A 211 -3.29 10.11 -16.48
C LYS A 211 -1.89 10.48 -16.97
N VAL A 212 -0.87 10.38 -16.12
CA VAL A 212 0.53 10.64 -16.53
C VAL A 212 0.97 9.69 -17.65
N LEU A 213 0.62 8.40 -17.55
CA LEU A 213 0.97 7.41 -18.58
C LEU A 213 0.18 7.56 -19.89
N ILE A 214 -1.02 8.13 -19.85
CA ILE A 214 -1.79 8.44 -21.06
C ILE A 214 -1.23 9.70 -21.72
N ASP A 215 -1.00 10.76 -20.94
CA ASP A 215 -0.54 12.05 -21.44
C ASP A 215 0.85 11.93 -22.10
N ASN A 216 1.71 11.03 -21.61
CA ASN A 216 3.03 10.76 -22.19
C ASN A 216 3.02 9.69 -23.30
N GLY A 217 1.85 9.17 -23.67
CA GLY A 217 1.69 8.16 -24.72
C GLY A 217 2.20 6.77 -24.36
N THR A 218 2.49 6.48 -23.09
CA THR A 218 2.92 5.14 -22.66
C THR A 218 1.79 4.13 -22.79
N ILE A 219 0.55 4.49 -22.44
CA ILE A 219 -0.63 3.64 -22.57
C ILE A 219 -1.79 4.38 -23.23
N THR A 220 -2.72 3.63 -23.82
CA THR A 220 -3.99 4.19 -24.33
C THR A 220 -5.06 4.21 -23.24
N LYS A 221 -6.17 4.94 -23.47
CA LYS A 221 -7.34 4.91 -22.59
C LYS A 221 -7.98 3.52 -22.48
N GLU A 222 -7.93 2.73 -23.55
CA GLU A 222 -8.43 1.36 -23.56
C GLU A 222 -7.56 0.44 -22.71
N GLN A 223 -6.24 0.59 -22.80
CA GLN A 223 -5.28 -0.11 -21.95
C GLN A 223 -5.44 0.31 -20.48
N GLU A 224 -5.67 1.59 -20.19
CA GLU A 224 -5.97 2.07 -18.83
C GLU A 224 -7.17 1.33 -18.24
N ALA A 225 -8.28 1.20 -18.98
CA ALA A 225 -9.47 0.53 -18.46
C ALA A 225 -9.17 -0.94 -18.06
N LYS A 226 -8.32 -1.64 -18.81
CA LYS A 226 -7.89 -3.01 -18.49
C LYS A 226 -6.90 -3.03 -17.32
N ILE A 227 -5.97 -2.09 -17.26
CA ILE A 227 -5.04 -1.93 -16.13
C ILE A 227 -5.82 -1.67 -14.84
N GLN A 228 -6.82 -0.78 -14.88
CA GLN A 228 -7.63 -0.44 -13.71
C GLN A 228 -8.29 -1.70 -13.14
N GLN A 229 -8.79 -2.63 -13.96
CA GLN A 229 -9.41 -3.88 -13.51
C GLN A 229 -8.46 -4.78 -12.70
N VAL A 230 -7.15 -4.71 -12.93
CA VAL A 230 -6.16 -5.53 -12.22
C VAL A 230 -5.48 -4.79 -11.07
N LEU A 231 -5.74 -3.49 -10.89
CA LEU A 231 -5.22 -2.76 -9.74
C LEU A 231 -5.85 -3.28 -8.44
N PRO A 232 -5.10 -3.34 -7.33
CA PRO A 232 -5.66 -3.68 -6.04
C PRO A 232 -6.63 -2.57 -5.60
N HIS A 233 -7.93 -2.79 -5.78
CA HIS A 233 -8.96 -1.82 -5.47
C HIS A 233 -9.14 -1.69 -3.96
N HIS A 234 -9.12 -0.46 -3.47
CA HIS A 234 -9.79 -0.14 -2.23
C HIS A 234 -11.29 -0.13 -2.52
N GLY A 235 -12.09 -0.86 -1.74
CA GLY A 235 -13.56 -0.83 -1.82
C GLY A 235 -14.08 0.58 -1.59
N HIS A 236 -14.04 1.41 -2.63
CA HIS A 236 -14.72 2.68 -2.68
C HIS A 236 -16.10 2.38 -3.24
N HIS A 237 -17.04 2.28 -2.31
CA HIS A 237 -18.46 2.36 -2.62
C HIS A 237 -18.70 3.71 -3.31
N HIS A 238 -18.80 3.71 -4.64
CA HIS A 238 -19.59 4.71 -5.32
C HIS A 238 -21.05 4.39 -4.96
N LYS A 239 -21.62 5.21 -4.08
CA LYS A 239 -23.07 5.31 -3.93
C LYS A 239 -23.66 6.00 -5.15
#